data_AF-A0A9Q0YJG2-F1
#
_entry.id   AF-A0A9Q0YJG2-F1
#
_cell.length_a   1.000
_cell.length_b   1.000
_cell.length_c   1.000
_cell.angle_alpha   90.00
_cell.angle_beta   90.00
_cell.angle_gamma   90.00
#
_symmetry.space_group_name_H-M   'P 1'
#
loop_
_entity.id
_entity.type
_entity.pdbx_description
1 polymer ?
#
loop_
_entity_poly.entity_id
_entity_poly.type
_entity_poly.pdbx_seq_one_letter_code
_entity_poly.pdbx_strand_id
1 'polypeptide(L)'
;MELICIVGILASLICLFSQRMRDSMMFAVLWLLYLSVYLVGQTFLWFQWDILLLETGFLTILVAPFQFLKWNRPANRHHDTITFWLIRWLLFRLMYASGIVKLTSMCPTWWGLTALNYHYESQCISTPLAWYAHQLPEWFQKLSVVGTFVIEIPVPFLFFSPIRNLRLFAFWSQVFFQVAIILTGNYNFFNLLTLVLCISLLDDEDLGYKRRQSLQGIFKVLTRLASACVYGLLIYWTIHYFSLSINWNKSAIESAIAFSHQEFLSFVNQSVVAGMWIGSVSLACVILAALWRSLADEGVMRKVWSLMQCSVFILVAVFMFCISLPSLTVVDRAAFSNLSPIVHEWRERSDFLHLTHSYGLFRRMTGVGGRPEIIIEGSNNLTAGWKPYEFLYKPGDVAAVPAVVTPHQPRLDWQMWFAALGSYRHNPWFISFIYRLLHNQKEVLHLIDHNPFPNSPPKFIRAKLYHYHLTSWSQNTNNWWRRKEVEMYLNPVSKESQMITSYADSAGLKYRPKKKGTRTFIQDFLSVMRHNVGALRGPVLIYSILIPVLLIKLIW
;
A
#
# COMPACT_ATOMS: atom_id res chain seq x y z
N MET A 1 13.85 19.29 -0.43
CA MET A 1 12.54 18.61 -0.35
C MET A 1 11.54 19.19 -1.34
N GLU A 2 11.02 20.41 -1.15
CA GLU A 2 9.98 20.96 -2.05
C GLU A 2 10.36 20.95 -3.54
N LEU A 3 11.57 21.41 -3.87
CA LEU A 3 12.07 21.38 -5.24
C LEU A 3 12.10 19.97 -5.83
N ILE A 4 12.54 18.97 -5.04
CA ILE A 4 12.60 17.56 -5.45
C ILE A 4 11.19 17.05 -5.76
N CYS A 5 10.20 17.37 -4.90
CA CYS A 5 8.81 17.00 -5.11
C CYS A 5 8.25 17.64 -6.39
N ILE A 6 8.49 18.94 -6.62
CA ILE A 6 8.00 19.66 -7.80
C ILE A 6 8.62 19.07 -9.08
N VAL A 7 9.93 18.84 -9.08
CA VAL A 7 10.63 18.21 -10.22
C VAL A 7 10.08 16.81 -10.49
N GLY A 8 9.83 16.00 -9.45
CA GLY A 8 9.22 14.68 -9.60
C GLY A 8 7.79 14.73 -10.15
N ILE A 9 6.97 15.69 -9.68
CA ILE A 9 5.62 15.91 -10.21
C ILE A 9 5.69 16.28 -11.69
N LEU A 10 6.54 17.24 -12.07
CA LEU A 10 6.68 17.66 -13.47
C LEU A 10 7.19 16.52 -14.37
N ALA A 11 8.21 15.79 -13.93
CA ALA A 11 8.75 14.64 -14.66
C ALA A 11 7.69 13.55 -14.84
N SER A 12 6.91 13.24 -13.81
CA SER A 12 5.83 12.24 -13.90
C SER A 12 4.71 12.69 -14.85
N LEU A 13 4.36 13.99 -14.85
CA LEU A 13 3.40 14.55 -15.80
C LEU A 13 3.90 14.47 -17.24
N ILE A 14 5.17 14.77 -17.48
CA ILE A 14 5.79 14.62 -18.79
C ILE A 14 5.70 13.16 -19.27
N CYS A 15 5.92 12.17 -18.40
CA CYS A 15 5.73 10.75 -18.73
C CYS A 15 4.28 10.41 -19.09
N LEU A 16 3.30 11.04 -18.41
CA LEU A 16 1.89 10.77 -18.67
C LEU A 16 1.48 11.22 -20.09
N PHE A 17 1.96 12.40 -20.53
CA PHE A 17 1.62 12.97 -21.84
C PHE A 17 2.53 12.48 -22.98
N SER A 18 3.83 12.31 -22.73
CA SER A 18 4.81 11.98 -23.78
C SER A 18 5.22 10.51 -23.73
N GLN A 19 4.78 9.73 -24.71
CA GLN A 19 5.24 8.34 -24.88
C GLN A 19 6.77 8.23 -25.06
N ARG A 20 7.41 9.28 -25.59
CA ARG A 20 8.87 9.32 -25.80
C ARG A 20 9.64 9.42 -24.50
N MET A 21 9.05 10.03 -23.48
CA MET A 21 9.69 10.23 -22.17
C MET A 21 9.41 9.07 -21.21
N ARG A 22 8.63 8.06 -21.62
CA ARG A 22 8.42 6.81 -20.87
C ARG A 22 9.59 5.86 -21.13
N ASP A 23 10.79 6.28 -20.72
CA ASP A 23 12.00 5.48 -20.81
C ASP A 23 12.57 5.13 -19.44
N SER A 24 13.49 4.16 -19.41
CA SER A 24 14.07 3.70 -18.15
C SER A 24 14.91 4.76 -17.44
N MET A 25 15.50 5.73 -18.16
CA MET A 25 16.27 6.81 -17.54
C MET A 25 15.37 7.78 -16.78
N MET A 26 14.24 8.17 -17.38
CA MET A 26 13.25 9.03 -16.75
C MET A 26 12.65 8.36 -15.52
N PHE A 27 12.33 7.06 -15.60
CA PHE A 27 11.89 6.32 -14.42
C PHE A 27 12.98 6.17 -13.36
N ALA A 28 14.25 6.06 -13.73
CA ALA A 28 15.36 6.06 -12.77
C ALA A 28 15.49 7.41 -12.05
N VAL A 29 15.32 8.52 -12.77
CA VAL A 29 15.27 9.86 -12.16
C VAL A 29 14.08 9.96 -11.21
N LEU A 30 12.88 9.57 -11.63
CA LEU A 30 11.70 9.58 -10.76
C LEU A 30 11.89 8.74 -9.49
N TRP A 31 12.47 7.56 -9.63
CA TRP A 31 12.78 6.67 -8.52
C TRP A 31 13.80 7.29 -7.56
N LEU A 32 14.90 7.87 -8.07
CA LEU A 32 15.90 8.55 -7.24
C LEU A 32 15.33 9.77 -6.51
N LEU A 33 14.47 10.56 -7.16
CA LEU A 33 13.78 11.69 -6.53
C LEU A 33 12.88 11.21 -5.39
N TYR A 34 12.13 10.10 -5.60
CA TYR A 34 11.27 9.54 -4.56
C TYR A 34 12.08 8.93 -3.41
N LEU A 35 13.15 8.18 -3.70
CA LEU A 35 14.08 7.64 -2.70
C LEU A 35 14.69 8.75 -1.83
N SER A 36 15.10 9.86 -2.46
CA SER A 36 15.62 11.02 -1.74
C SER A 36 14.59 11.61 -0.78
N VAL A 37 13.33 11.69 -1.23
CA VAL A 37 12.23 12.19 -0.41
C VAL A 37 11.97 11.22 0.75
N TYR A 38 11.85 9.91 0.47
CA TYR A 38 11.65 8.84 1.45
C TYR A 38 12.68 8.88 2.59
N LEU A 39 13.98 8.91 2.25
CA LEU A 39 15.07 8.91 3.24
C LEU A 39 15.02 10.13 4.17
N VAL A 40 14.61 11.29 3.67
CA VAL A 40 14.54 12.54 4.45
C VAL A 40 13.21 12.70 5.17
N GLY A 41 12.11 12.17 4.65
CA GLY A 41 10.77 12.36 5.22
C GLY A 41 10.46 11.48 6.43
N GLN A 42 11.30 10.48 6.73
CA GLN A 42 11.30 9.71 7.98
C GLN A 42 9.90 9.18 8.33
N THR A 43 9.43 9.40 9.57
CA THR A 43 8.15 8.92 10.09
C THR A 43 6.97 9.24 9.17
N PHE A 44 6.98 10.37 8.46
CA PHE A 44 5.88 10.74 7.56
C PHE A 44 5.94 10.08 6.17
N LEU A 45 7.03 9.39 5.81
CA LEU A 45 7.19 8.65 4.55
C LEU A 45 7.52 7.16 4.72
N TRP A 46 7.51 6.67 5.96
CA TRP A 46 7.91 5.30 6.26
C TRP A 46 6.71 4.34 6.35
N PHE A 47 5.87 4.32 5.31
CA PHE A 47 4.68 3.45 5.26
C PHE A 47 4.84 2.31 4.23
N GLN A 48 4.01 1.25 4.36
CA GLN A 48 4.10 0.07 3.49
C GLN A 48 3.82 0.36 2.00
N TRP A 49 3.03 1.38 1.69
CA TRP A 49 2.83 1.80 0.30
C TRP A 49 3.99 2.64 -0.25
N ASP A 50 4.72 3.36 0.60
CA ASP A 50 5.91 4.12 0.19
C ASP A 50 7.03 3.15 -0.22
N ILE A 51 7.25 2.07 0.54
CA ILE A 51 8.22 1.02 0.19
C ILE A 51 7.79 0.21 -1.03
N LEU A 52 6.49 -0.10 -1.17
CA LEU A 52 5.97 -0.77 -2.37
C LEU A 52 6.18 0.08 -3.63
N LEU A 53 6.03 1.41 -3.51
CA LEU A 53 6.27 2.33 -4.62
C LEU A 53 7.75 2.41 -5.00
N LEU A 54 8.67 2.32 -4.03
CA LEU A 54 10.11 2.22 -4.31
C LEU A 54 10.45 0.93 -5.06
N GLU A 55 9.96 -0.21 -4.58
CA GLU A 55 10.21 -1.51 -5.22
C GLU A 55 9.57 -1.58 -6.62
N THR A 56 8.31 -1.14 -6.76
CA THR A 56 7.61 -1.08 -8.06
C THR A 56 8.26 -0.06 -9.00
N GLY A 57 8.69 1.09 -8.48
CA GLY A 57 9.38 2.12 -9.25
C GLY A 57 10.70 1.61 -9.82
N PHE A 58 11.47 0.86 -9.02
CA PHE A 58 12.70 0.24 -9.52
C PHE A 58 12.41 -0.80 -10.60
N LEU A 59 11.43 -1.69 -10.41
CA LEU A 59 11.04 -2.65 -11.44
C LEU A 59 10.52 -1.98 -12.72
N THR A 60 9.89 -0.80 -12.59
CA THR A 60 9.45 0.00 -13.75
C THR A 60 10.64 0.47 -14.60
N ILE A 61 11.80 0.75 -13.99
CA ILE A 61 13.05 1.05 -14.73
C ILE A 61 13.43 -0.12 -15.65
N LEU A 62 13.27 -1.35 -15.16
CA LEU A 62 13.62 -2.57 -15.91
C LEU A 62 12.62 -2.87 -17.03
N VAL A 63 11.33 -2.64 -16.77
CA VAL A 63 10.25 -2.86 -17.75
C VAL A 63 10.25 -1.80 -18.85
N ALA A 64 10.68 -0.57 -18.53
CA ALA A 64 10.63 0.53 -19.47
C ALA A 64 11.63 0.39 -20.64
N PRO A 65 11.25 0.82 -21.85
CA PRO A 65 12.16 0.85 -22.99
C PRO A 65 13.36 1.77 -22.72
N PHE A 66 14.57 1.38 -23.13
CA PHE A 66 15.70 2.31 -23.25
C PHE A 66 15.67 2.99 -24.62
N GLN A 67 15.28 4.27 -24.68
CA GLN A 67 14.99 4.98 -25.96
C GLN A 67 16.14 5.86 -26.47
N PHE A 68 17.27 5.95 -25.76
CA PHE A 68 18.35 6.92 -26.04
C PHE A 68 19.05 6.69 -27.40
N LEU A 69 19.18 5.43 -27.86
CA LEU A 69 19.64 5.11 -29.21
C LEU A 69 18.47 4.61 -30.06
N LYS A 70 17.84 5.50 -30.83
CA LYS A 70 16.90 5.11 -31.90
C LYS A 70 17.65 4.54 -33.10
N TRP A 71 18.24 3.36 -32.94
CA TRP A 71 18.62 2.54 -34.08
C TRP A 71 17.54 1.47 -34.24
N ASN A 72 16.61 1.66 -35.18
CA ASN A 72 15.50 0.75 -35.55
C ASN A 72 14.83 -0.01 -34.40
N ARG A 73 13.59 0.34 -34.02
CA ARG A 73 12.80 -0.42 -33.04
C ARG A 73 12.93 -1.94 -33.31
N PRO A 74 13.63 -2.73 -32.48
CA PRO A 74 13.57 -4.17 -32.64
C PRO A 74 12.14 -4.57 -32.29
N ALA A 75 11.45 -5.21 -33.24
CA ALA A 75 10.04 -5.54 -33.13
C ALA A 75 9.74 -6.54 -31.99
N ASN A 76 10.75 -7.25 -31.48
CA ASN A 76 10.63 -8.21 -30.38
C ASN A 76 11.73 -8.00 -29.33
N ARG A 77 11.33 -7.68 -28.09
CA ARG A 77 12.21 -7.72 -26.92
C ARG A 77 11.89 -8.96 -26.11
N HIS A 78 12.63 -10.03 -26.38
CA HIS A 78 12.38 -11.32 -25.73
C HIS A 78 12.59 -11.26 -24.20
N HIS A 79 13.39 -10.31 -23.71
CA HIS A 79 13.62 -10.08 -22.28
C HIS A 79 12.43 -9.45 -21.55
N ASP A 80 11.44 -8.87 -22.24
CA ASP A 80 10.28 -8.25 -21.61
C ASP A 80 9.51 -9.26 -20.74
N THR A 81 9.43 -10.54 -21.15
CA THR A 81 8.78 -11.57 -20.34
C THR A 81 9.48 -11.82 -19.01
N ILE A 82 10.80 -11.61 -18.94
CA ILE A 82 11.59 -11.78 -17.71
C ILE A 82 11.31 -10.61 -16.76
N THR A 83 11.28 -9.38 -17.28
CA THR A 83 11.03 -8.18 -16.45
C THR A 83 9.59 -8.15 -15.92
N PHE A 84 8.60 -8.52 -16.74
CA PHE A 84 7.21 -8.68 -16.28
C PHE A 84 7.03 -9.83 -15.28
N TRP A 85 7.87 -10.87 -15.36
CA TRP A 85 7.88 -11.91 -14.34
C TRP A 85 8.29 -11.36 -12.97
N LEU A 86 9.23 -10.41 -12.88
CA LEU A 86 9.59 -9.76 -11.61
C LEU A 86 8.42 -8.99 -11.00
N ILE A 87 7.62 -8.30 -11.82
CA ILE A 87 6.39 -7.61 -11.39
C ILE A 87 5.40 -8.61 -10.80
N ARG A 88 5.22 -9.74 -11.48
CA ARG A 88 4.36 -10.84 -11.01
C ARG A 88 4.87 -11.45 -9.70
N TRP A 89 6.19 -11.60 -9.57
CA TRP A 89 6.82 -12.09 -8.35
C TRP A 89 6.64 -11.13 -7.16
N LEU A 90 6.74 -9.82 -7.40
CA LEU A 90 6.40 -8.80 -6.40
C LEU A 90 4.93 -8.90 -5.97
N LEU A 91 4.00 -9.01 -6.93
CA LEU A 91 2.57 -9.17 -6.63
C LEU A 91 2.31 -10.43 -5.80
N PHE A 92 2.95 -11.55 -6.14
CA PHE A 92 2.87 -12.78 -5.35
C PHE A 92 3.30 -12.55 -3.90
N ARG A 93 4.51 -12.00 -3.68
CA ARG A 93 5.03 -11.72 -2.33
C ARG A 93 4.10 -10.79 -1.55
N LEU A 94 3.60 -9.73 -2.18
CA LEU A 94 2.70 -8.76 -1.57
C LEU A 94 1.43 -9.43 -1.05
N MET A 95 0.72 -10.17 -1.92
CA MET A 95 -0.57 -10.78 -1.58
C MET A 95 -0.39 -11.94 -0.59
N TYR A 96 0.54 -12.85 -0.88
CA TYR A 96 0.80 -14.03 -0.05
C TYR A 96 1.26 -13.66 1.35
N ALA A 97 2.26 -12.79 1.48
CA ALA A 97 2.74 -12.37 2.80
C ALA A 97 1.65 -11.64 3.59
N SER A 98 0.86 -10.77 2.94
CA SER A 98 -0.26 -10.06 3.59
C SER A 98 -1.32 -11.01 4.13
N GLY A 99 -1.60 -12.14 3.45
CA GLY A 99 -2.53 -13.16 3.93
C GLY A 99 -1.97 -13.99 5.09
N ILE A 100 -0.75 -14.52 4.93
CA ILE A 100 -0.11 -15.40 5.92
C ILE A 100 0.07 -14.69 7.27
N VAL A 101 0.48 -13.42 7.28
CA VAL A 101 0.74 -12.71 8.54
C VAL A 101 -0.51 -12.57 9.42
N LYS A 102 -1.72 -12.54 8.83
CA LYS A 102 -2.97 -12.39 9.57
C LYS A 102 -3.21 -13.55 10.51
N LEU A 103 -2.95 -14.78 10.06
CA LEU A 103 -3.10 -15.99 10.86
C LEU A 103 -1.88 -16.25 11.76
N THR A 104 -0.65 -16.02 11.28
CA THR A 104 0.56 -16.18 12.13
C THR A 104 0.67 -15.14 13.24
N SER A 105 -0.13 -14.07 13.21
CA SER A 105 -0.20 -13.07 14.28
C SER A 105 -0.84 -13.55 15.58
N MET A 106 -1.55 -14.69 15.53
CA MET A 106 -2.42 -15.20 16.59
C MET A 106 -3.49 -14.20 17.04
N CYS A 107 -3.93 -13.31 16.14
CA CYS A 107 -4.99 -12.37 16.42
C CYS A 107 -6.34 -13.11 16.56
N PRO A 108 -7.03 -13.01 17.70
CA PRO A 108 -8.28 -13.74 17.93
C PRO A 108 -9.39 -13.43 16.91
N THR A 109 -9.44 -12.20 16.39
CA THR A 109 -10.48 -11.83 15.41
C THR A 109 -10.24 -12.43 14.03
N TRP A 110 -8.97 -12.61 13.62
CA TRP A 110 -8.65 -13.31 12.37
C TRP A 110 -8.95 -14.81 12.51
N TRP A 111 -8.58 -15.42 13.63
CA TRP A 111 -8.87 -16.83 13.91
C TRP A 111 -10.37 -17.12 14.13
N GLY A 112 -11.11 -16.17 14.72
CA GLY A 112 -12.56 -16.25 14.90
C GLY A 112 -13.38 -15.82 13.68
N LEU A 113 -12.74 -15.46 12.56
CA LEU A 113 -13.37 -14.93 11.35
C LEU A 113 -14.18 -13.63 11.55
N THR A 114 -14.02 -12.92 12.68
CA THR A 114 -14.76 -11.70 13.02
C THR A 114 -14.01 -10.42 12.70
N ALA A 115 -12.84 -10.50 12.07
CA ALA A 115 -11.98 -9.36 11.79
C ALA A 115 -12.71 -8.22 11.03
N LEU A 116 -13.52 -8.54 10.03
CA LEU A 116 -14.25 -7.54 9.25
C LEU A 116 -15.40 -6.85 10.02
N ASN A 117 -15.84 -7.41 11.15
CA ASN A 117 -16.80 -6.71 12.02
C ASN A 117 -16.19 -5.41 12.58
N TYR A 118 -14.86 -5.37 12.78
CA TYR A 118 -14.15 -4.21 13.31
C TYR A 118 -13.43 -3.41 12.23
N HIS A 119 -13.05 -4.05 11.13
CA HIS A 119 -12.18 -3.46 10.12
C HIS A 119 -12.71 -2.14 9.55
N TYR A 120 -13.99 -2.08 9.16
CA TYR A 120 -14.56 -0.90 8.51
C TYR A 120 -14.54 0.35 9.40
N GLU A 121 -14.71 0.20 10.72
CA GLU A 121 -14.62 1.33 11.66
C GLU A 121 -13.17 1.67 12.03
N SER A 122 -12.30 0.65 12.13
CA SER A 122 -10.95 0.82 12.65
C SER A 122 -9.92 1.29 11.62
N GLN A 123 -10.25 1.24 10.32
CA GLN A 123 -9.49 1.78 9.19
C GLN A 123 -9.03 3.22 9.42
N CYS A 124 -7.82 3.61 9.04
CA CYS A 124 -7.36 4.99 9.26
C CYS A 124 -8.31 6.07 8.71
N ILE A 125 -8.78 5.91 7.47
CA ILE A 125 -9.76 6.82 6.85
C ILE A 125 -10.80 5.94 6.18
N SER A 126 -11.92 5.72 6.88
CA SER A 126 -13.07 5.02 6.33
C SER A 126 -13.80 5.91 5.33
N THR A 127 -14.40 5.31 4.31
CA THR A 127 -15.30 6.02 3.38
C THR A 127 -16.74 5.96 3.92
N PRO A 128 -17.68 6.71 3.33
CA PRO A 128 -19.10 6.57 3.68
C PRO A 128 -19.61 5.14 3.47
N LEU A 129 -19.09 4.42 2.47
CA LEU A 129 -19.50 3.05 2.19
C LEU A 129 -19.05 2.05 3.25
N ALA A 130 -17.96 2.33 3.99
CA ALA A 130 -17.58 1.52 5.15
C ALA A 130 -18.68 1.50 6.21
N TRP A 131 -19.44 2.60 6.40
CA TRP A 131 -20.56 2.61 7.33
C TRP A 131 -21.61 1.58 6.93
N TYR A 132 -22.01 1.53 5.65
CA TYR A 132 -22.98 0.55 5.16
C TYR A 132 -22.42 -0.88 5.20
N ALA A 133 -21.15 -1.06 4.82
CA ALA A 133 -20.50 -2.36 4.89
C ALA A 133 -20.42 -2.89 6.33
N HIS A 134 -20.24 -2.01 7.32
CA HIS A 134 -20.24 -2.36 8.74
C HIS A 134 -21.61 -2.86 9.25
N GLN A 135 -22.72 -2.43 8.62
CA GLN A 135 -24.07 -2.89 8.99
C GLN A 135 -24.41 -4.29 8.46
N LEU A 136 -23.58 -4.87 7.57
CA LEU A 136 -23.84 -6.20 7.02
C LEU A 136 -23.81 -7.27 8.12
N PRO A 137 -24.66 -8.32 8.01
CA PRO A 137 -24.80 -9.32 9.05
C PRO A 137 -23.50 -10.11 9.26
N GLU A 138 -23.30 -10.59 10.49
CA GLU A 138 -22.05 -11.24 10.90
C GLU A 138 -21.66 -12.45 10.02
N TRP A 139 -22.63 -13.24 9.56
CA TRP A 139 -22.34 -14.38 8.66
C TRP A 139 -21.68 -13.93 7.36
N PHE A 140 -22.07 -12.77 6.82
CA PHE A 140 -21.50 -12.22 5.60
C PHE A 140 -20.09 -11.69 5.85
N GLN A 141 -19.86 -11.09 7.01
CA GLN A 141 -18.54 -10.63 7.42
C GLN A 141 -17.56 -11.79 7.60
N LYS A 142 -17.99 -12.87 8.26
CA LYS A 142 -17.19 -14.09 8.39
C LYS A 142 -16.85 -14.71 7.04
N LEU A 143 -17.83 -14.81 6.15
CA LEU A 143 -17.61 -15.28 4.79
C LEU A 143 -16.64 -14.37 4.02
N SER A 144 -16.72 -13.06 4.23
CA SER A 144 -15.80 -12.08 3.62
C SER A 144 -14.37 -12.23 4.15
N VAL A 145 -14.19 -12.60 5.42
CA VAL A 145 -12.87 -12.97 5.98
C VAL A 145 -12.34 -14.25 5.33
N VAL A 146 -13.19 -15.27 5.14
CA VAL A 146 -12.82 -16.48 4.39
C VAL A 146 -12.38 -16.12 2.96
N GLY A 147 -13.15 -15.30 2.27
CA GLY A 147 -12.80 -14.79 0.93
C GLY A 147 -11.47 -14.06 0.92
N THR A 148 -11.19 -13.24 1.94
CA THR A 148 -9.89 -12.56 2.11
C THR A 148 -8.76 -13.59 2.18
N PHE A 149 -8.88 -14.63 3.01
CA PHE A 149 -7.85 -15.67 3.10
C PHE A 149 -7.66 -16.44 1.78
N VAL A 150 -8.74 -16.78 1.08
CA VAL A 150 -8.65 -17.48 -0.21
C VAL A 150 -7.96 -16.60 -1.27
N ILE A 151 -8.32 -15.32 -1.36
CA ILE A 151 -7.74 -14.39 -2.34
C ILE A 151 -6.28 -14.08 -2.04
N GLU A 152 -5.89 -14.02 -0.77
CA GLU A 152 -4.53 -13.66 -0.37
C GLU A 152 -3.58 -14.84 -0.20
N ILE A 153 -4.05 -16.07 0.03
CA ILE A 153 -3.16 -17.22 0.35
C ILE A 153 -3.04 -18.22 -0.81
N PRO A 154 -4.09 -18.98 -1.21
CA PRO A 154 -3.97 -19.93 -2.30
C PRO A 154 -4.02 -19.30 -3.70
N VAL A 155 -4.83 -18.25 -3.92
CA VAL A 155 -4.98 -17.63 -5.26
C VAL A 155 -3.65 -17.08 -5.82
N PRO A 156 -2.73 -16.49 -5.03
CA PRO A 156 -1.44 -16.02 -5.56
C PRO A 156 -0.59 -17.09 -6.23
N PHE A 157 -0.70 -18.37 -5.85
CA PHE A 157 0.02 -19.45 -6.55
C PHE A 157 -0.45 -19.62 -8.00
N LEU A 158 -1.70 -19.26 -8.31
CA LEU A 158 -2.23 -19.29 -9.67
C LEU A 158 -1.60 -18.23 -10.58
N PHE A 159 -0.91 -17.22 -10.03
CA PHE A 159 -0.21 -16.20 -10.82
C PHE A 159 0.81 -16.84 -11.76
N PHE A 160 1.49 -17.91 -11.32
CA PHE A 160 2.49 -18.63 -12.10
C PHE A 160 1.92 -19.76 -12.96
N SER A 161 0.59 -19.95 -12.98
CA SER A 161 -0.03 -21.00 -13.76
C SER A 161 0.14 -20.76 -15.27
N PRO A 162 0.55 -21.77 -16.05
CA PRO A 162 0.59 -21.64 -17.51
C PRO A 162 -0.83 -21.57 -18.12
N ILE A 163 -1.85 -21.98 -17.37
CA ILE A 163 -3.25 -22.00 -17.82
C ILE A 163 -3.86 -20.59 -17.72
N ARG A 164 -4.21 -20.03 -18.88
CA ARG A 164 -4.78 -18.68 -19.02
C ARG A 164 -6.00 -18.43 -18.14
N ASN A 165 -6.95 -19.35 -18.10
CA ASN A 165 -8.18 -19.19 -17.30
C ASN A 165 -7.89 -19.02 -15.81
N LEU A 166 -6.89 -19.74 -15.28
CA LEU A 166 -6.51 -19.66 -13.87
C LEU A 166 -5.84 -18.31 -13.55
N ARG A 167 -5.00 -17.80 -14.45
CA ARG A 167 -4.43 -16.44 -14.30
C ARG A 167 -5.50 -15.35 -14.36
N LEU A 168 -6.47 -15.46 -15.27
CA LEU A 168 -7.58 -14.51 -15.38
C LEU A 168 -8.49 -14.56 -14.16
N PHE A 169 -8.79 -15.75 -13.63
CA PHE A 169 -9.50 -15.88 -12.36
C PHE A 169 -8.75 -15.16 -11.24
N ALA A 170 -7.44 -15.42 -11.11
CA ALA A 170 -6.61 -14.77 -10.10
C ALA A 170 -6.58 -13.24 -10.28
N PHE A 171 -6.46 -12.75 -11.51
CA PHE A 171 -6.54 -11.32 -11.84
C PHE A 171 -7.85 -10.70 -11.36
N TRP A 172 -9.00 -11.27 -11.74
CA TRP A 172 -10.29 -10.70 -11.36
C TRP A 172 -10.56 -10.80 -9.86
N SER A 173 -10.10 -11.86 -9.20
CA SER A 173 -10.15 -11.96 -7.74
C SER A 173 -9.36 -10.84 -7.06
N GLN A 174 -8.14 -10.54 -7.54
CA GLN A 174 -7.35 -9.44 -7.01
C GLN A 174 -7.99 -8.08 -7.30
N VAL A 175 -8.48 -7.85 -8.52
CA VAL A 175 -9.14 -6.60 -8.90
C VAL A 175 -10.37 -6.36 -8.02
N PHE A 176 -11.23 -7.35 -7.86
CA PHE A 176 -12.40 -7.27 -6.98
C PHE A 176 -11.99 -6.92 -5.55
N PHE A 177 -10.98 -7.59 -5.01
CA PHE A 177 -10.49 -7.35 -3.66
C PHE A 177 -9.95 -5.93 -3.47
N GLN A 178 -9.10 -5.44 -4.38
CA GLN A 178 -8.56 -4.08 -4.31
C GLN A 178 -9.66 -3.01 -4.48
N VAL A 179 -10.64 -3.22 -5.36
CA VAL A 179 -11.76 -2.29 -5.55
C VAL A 179 -12.65 -2.25 -4.31
N ALA A 180 -12.98 -3.39 -3.70
CA ALA A 180 -13.74 -3.45 -2.46
C ALA A 180 -13.04 -2.68 -1.33
N ILE A 181 -11.71 -2.79 -1.26
CA ILE A 181 -10.90 -2.04 -0.29
C ILE A 181 -10.97 -0.53 -0.58
N ILE A 182 -10.75 -0.09 -1.82
CA ILE A 182 -10.84 1.34 -2.22
C ILE A 182 -12.20 1.93 -1.86
N LEU A 183 -13.26 1.16 -2.12
CA LEU A 183 -14.63 1.57 -1.92
C LEU A 183 -14.96 1.77 -0.44
N THR A 184 -14.37 0.98 0.46
CA THR A 184 -14.67 1.01 1.90
C THR A 184 -13.66 1.81 2.74
N GLY A 185 -12.41 1.94 2.29
CA GLY A 185 -11.39 2.69 3.01
C GLY A 185 -10.36 3.34 2.09
N ASN A 186 -9.76 4.43 2.53
CA ASN A 186 -8.66 5.07 1.82
C ASN A 186 -7.32 4.47 2.25
N TYR A 187 -6.66 3.79 1.30
CA TYR A 187 -5.28 3.32 1.40
C TYR A 187 -4.35 4.04 0.42
N ASN A 188 -4.68 5.28 0.11
CA ASN A 188 -3.87 6.16 -0.69
C ASN A 188 -3.73 5.60 -2.12
N PHE A 189 -2.51 5.55 -2.65
CA PHE A 189 -2.19 4.94 -3.93
C PHE A 189 -1.89 3.44 -3.86
N PHE A 190 -1.96 2.80 -2.67
CA PHE A 190 -1.61 1.38 -2.50
C PHE A 190 -2.45 0.47 -3.40
N ASN A 191 -3.78 0.55 -3.31
CA ASN A 191 -4.65 -0.36 -4.06
C ASN A 191 -4.52 -0.12 -5.57
N LEU A 192 -4.38 1.14 -6.01
CA LEU A 192 -4.14 1.47 -7.42
C LEU A 192 -2.82 0.87 -7.90
N LEU A 193 -1.77 0.93 -7.08
CA LEU A 193 -0.48 0.32 -7.40
C LEU A 193 -0.61 -1.20 -7.53
N THR A 194 -1.32 -1.86 -6.60
CA THR A 194 -1.59 -3.30 -6.67
C THR A 194 -2.41 -3.67 -7.91
N LEU A 195 -3.41 -2.87 -8.29
CA LEU A 195 -4.17 -3.06 -9.54
C LEU A 195 -3.26 -2.96 -10.77
N VAL A 196 -2.31 -2.03 -10.80
CA VAL A 196 -1.31 -1.93 -11.87
C VAL A 196 -0.40 -3.16 -11.89
N LEU A 197 0.05 -3.66 -10.73
CA LEU A 197 0.83 -4.90 -10.65
C LEU A 197 0.05 -6.11 -11.20
N CYS A 198 -1.27 -6.15 -11.01
CA CYS A 198 -2.14 -7.22 -11.52
C CYS A 198 -2.15 -7.31 -13.05
N ILE A 199 -1.79 -6.24 -13.78
CA ILE A 199 -1.65 -6.27 -15.25
C ILE A 199 -0.61 -7.32 -15.68
N SER A 200 0.38 -7.64 -14.83
CA SER A 200 1.35 -8.71 -15.09
C SER A 200 0.75 -10.13 -15.21
N LEU A 201 -0.54 -10.30 -14.88
CA LEU A 201 -1.28 -11.57 -15.00
C LEU A 201 -2.01 -11.70 -16.35
N LEU A 202 -2.18 -10.60 -17.08
CA LEU A 202 -2.84 -10.56 -18.39
C LEU A 202 -1.84 -10.93 -19.51
N ASP A 203 -2.37 -11.45 -20.61
CA ASP A 203 -1.60 -11.68 -21.84
C ASP A 203 -1.84 -10.54 -22.85
N ASP A 204 -0.99 -10.42 -23.88
CA ASP A 204 -1.16 -9.41 -24.95
C ASP A 204 -2.55 -9.48 -25.63
N GLU A 205 -3.15 -10.67 -25.69
CA GLU A 205 -4.50 -10.90 -26.22
C GLU A 205 -5.58 -10.13 -25.44
N ASP A 206 -5.42 -9.97 -24.13
CA ASP A 206 -6.36 -9.24 -23.26
C ASP A 206 -6.27 -7.73 -23.48
N LEU A 207 -5.14 -7.26 -24.01
CA LEU A 207 -4.86 -5.85 -24.30
C LEU A 207 -5.19 -5.48 -25.75
N GLY A 208 -5.86 -6.37 -26.49
CA GLY A 208 -6.32 -6.13 -27.86
C GLY A 208 -5.33 -6.55 -28.95
N TYR A 209 -4.17 -7.13 -28.61
CA TYR A 209 -3.23 -7.65 -29.60
C TYR A 209 -3.61 -9.07 -30.00
N LYS A 210 -4.19 -9.22 -31.19
CA LYS A 210 -4.59 -10.53 -31.72
C LYS A 210 -3.36 -11.39 -32.00
N ARG A 211 -3.22 -12.49 -31.26
CA ARG A 211 -2.29 -13.57 -31.61
C ARG A 211 -2.99 -14.59 -32.50
N ARG A 212 -2.27 -15.13 -33.49
CA ARG A 212 -2.74 -16.21 -34.36
C ARG A 212 -2.87 -17.48 -33.50
N GLN A 213 -4.10 -17.88 -33.14
CA GLN A 213 -4.31 -19.09 -32.33
C GLN A 213 -3.91 -20.35 -33.11
N SER A 214 -3.02 -21.15 -32.53
CA SER A 214 -2.55 -22.43 -33.06
C SER A 214 -2.53 -23.51 -31.96
N LEU A 215 -3.60 -23.60 -31.16
CA LEU A 215 -3.77 -24.71 -30.22
C LEU A 215 -4.94 -25.59 -30.67
N GLN A 216 -4.58 -26.81 -31.08
CA GLN A 216 -5.46 -27.89 -31.53
C GLN A 216 -6.50 -28.24 -30.42
N GLY A 217 -7.70 -28.66 -30.83
CA GLY A 217 -8.88 -28.77 -29.94
C GLY A 217 -8.68 -29.59 -28.65
N ILE A 218 -7.83 -30.62 -28.67
CA ILE A 218 -7.56 -31.49 -27.50
C ILE A 218 -6.93 -30.71 -26.34
N PHE A 219 -5.95 -29.84 -26.61
CA PHE A 219 -5.32 -29.01 -25.58
C PHE A 219 -6.30 -28.02 -24.93
N LYS A 220 -7.28 -27.52 -25.69
CA LYS A 220 -8.34 -26.66 -25.15
C LYS A 220 -9.26 -27.40 -24.18
N VAL A 221 -9.57 -28.68 -24.45
CA VAL A 221 -10.37 -29.51 -23.52
C VAL A 221 -9.58 -29.80 -22.25
N LEU A 222 -8.32 -30.24 -22.38
CA LEU A 222 -7.45 -30.54 -21.22
C LEU A 222 -7.27 -29.34 -20.30
N THR A 223 -7.00 -28.15 -20.86
CA THR A 223 -6.85 -26.92 -20.06
C THR A 223 -8.14 -26.50 -19.34
N ARG A 224 -9.31 -26.73 -19.94
CA ARG A 224 -10.61 -26.50 -19.29
C ARG A 224 -10.86 -27.48 -18.15
N LEU A 225 -10.59 -28.77 -18.35
CA LEU A 225 -10.72 -29.79 -17.31
C LEU A 225 -9.77 -29.50 -16.13
N ALA A 226 -8.51 -29.16 -16.42
CA ALA A 226 -7.54 -28.76 -15.40
C ALA A 226 -8.02 -27.51 -14.63
N SER A 227 -8.59 -26.52 -15.32
CA SER A 227 -9.15 -25.33 -14.66
C SER A 227 -10.31 -25.68 -13.74
N ALA A 228 -11.26 -26.50 -14.23
CA ALA A 228 -12.41 -26.96 -13.45
C ALA A 228 -11.98 -27.76 -12.22
N CYS A 229 -10.95 -28.60 -12.35
CA CYS A 229 -10.36 -29.34 -11.24
C CYS A 229 -9.80 -28.38 -10.18
N VAL A 230 -9.00 -27.38 -10.58
CA VAL A 230 -8.46 -26.38 -9.64
C VAL A 230 -9.56 -25.60 -8.94
N TYR A 231 -10.61 -25.17 -9.66
CA TYR A 231 -11.76 -24.49 -9.03
C TYR A 231 -12.49 -25.41 -8.04
N GLY A 232 -12.74 -26.66 -8.42
CA GLY A 232 -13.35 -27.66 -7.55
C GLY A 232 -12.52 -27.91 -6.29
N LEU A 233 -11.20 -28.02 -6.42
CA LEU A 233 -10.28 -28.16 -5.28
C LEU A 233 -10.29 -26.92 -4.38
N LEU A 234 -10.24 -25.72 -4.95
CA LEU A 234 -10.33 -24.49 -4.15
C LEU A 234 -11.63 -24.40 -3.36
N ILE A 235 -12.77 -24.75 -3.98
CA ILE A 235 -14.07 -24.76 -3.31
C ILE A 235 -14.09 -25.85 -2.22
N TYR A 236 -13.66 -27.07 -2.54
CA TYR A 236 -13.61 -28.18 -1.60
C TYR A 236 -12.77 -27.85 -0.37
N TRP A 237 -11.54 -27.36 -0.56
CA TRP A 237 -10.65 -26.99 0.54
C TRP A 237 -11.16 -25.79 1.33
N THR A 238 -11.82 -24.83 0.67
CA THR A 238 -12.45 -23.71 1.38
C THR A 238 -13.58 -24.20 2.29
N ILE A 239 -14.44 -25.09 1.79
CA ILE A 239 -15.52 -25.69 2.60
C ILE A 239 -14.93 -26.50 3.76
N HIS A 240 -13.90 -27.30 3.50
CA HIS A 240 -13.28 -28.16 4.48
C HIS A 240 -12.54 -27.38 5.58
N TYR A 241 -11.64 -26.46 5.23
CA TYR A 241 -10.81 -25.74 6.21
C TYR A 241 -11.55 -24.63 6.96
N PHE A 242 -12.68 -24.15 6.42
CA PHE A 242 -13.50 -23.14 7.08
C PHE A 242 -14.87 -23.66 7.54
N SER A 243 -15.05 -25.00 7.56
CA SER A 243 -16.27 -25.68 8.04
C SER A 243 -17.56 -25.01 7.55
N LEU A 244 -17.62 -24.68 6.26
CA LEU A 244 -18.74 -23.93 5.70
C LEU A 244 -20.00 -24.79 5.68
N SER A 245 -21.03 -24.37 6.41
CA SER A 245 -22.32 -25.04 6.45
C SER A 245 -23.47 -24.04 6.32
N ILE A 246 -24.57 -24.47 5.69
CA ILE A 246 -25.76 -23.64 5.52
C ILE A 246 -26.72 -23.96 6.67
N ASN A 247 -26.98 -22.97 7.52
CA ASN A 247 -28.02 -23.06 8.53
C ASN A 247 -29.33 -22.51 7.96
N TRP A 248 -30.16 -23.42 7.42
CA TRP A 248 -31.45 -23.07 6.81
C TRP A 248 -32.40 -22.35 7.76
N ASN A 249 -32.36 -22.67 9.06
CA ASN A 249 -33.24 -22.04 10.05
C ASN A 249 -32.93 -20.55 10.25
N LYS A 250 -31.65 -20.17 10.18
CA LYS A 250 -31.20 -18.77 10.32
C LYS A 250 -31.01 -18.06 8.97
N SER A 251 -31.19 -18.78 7.85
CA SER A 251 -30.81 -18.32 6.51
C SER A 251 -29.40 -17.71 6.50
N ALA A 252 -28.46 -18.35 7.20
CA ALA A 252 -27.11 -17.86 7.43
C ALA A 252 -26.08 -18.94 7.15
N ILE A 253 -24.89 -18.52 6.72
CA ILE A 253 -23.74 -19.40 6.51
C ILE A 253 -22.93 -19.42 7.80
N GLU A 254 -22.75 -20.60 8.37
CA GLU A 254 -21.84 -20.81 9.50
C GLU A 254 -20.45 -21.14 8.96
N SER A 255 -19.44 -20.56 9.59
CA SER A 255 -18.05 -20.71 9.19
C SER A 255 -17.15 -20.65 10.41
N ALA A 256 -16.19 -21.56 10.49
CA ALA A 256 -15.21 -21.64 11.57
C ALA A 256 -13.92 -22.25 11.05
N ILE A 257 -12.77 -21.82 11.56
CA ILE A 257 -11.50 -22.42 11.17
C ILE A 257 -11.43 -23.87 11.71
N ALA A 258 -11.21 -24.82 10.80
CA ALA A 258 -11.20 -26.26 11.07
C ALA A 258 -9.80 -26.85 11.27
N PHE A 259 -8.77 -26.00 11.32
CA PHE A 259 -7.37 -26.40 11.50
C PHE A 259 -6.76 -25.72 12.73
N SER A 260 -5.77 -26.37 13.31
CA SER A 260 -5.00 -25.86 14.44
C SER A 260 -3.91 -24.89 14.00
N HIS A 261 -3.40 -24.11 14.95
CA HIS A 261 -2.26 -23.22 14.70
C HIS A 261 -1.00 -23.98 14.27
N GLN A 262 -0.75 -25.18 14.82
CA GLN A 262 0.42 -25.99 14.46
C GLN A 262 0.32 -26.51 13.02
N GLU A 263 -0.86 -27.00 12.61
CA GLU A 263 -1.11 -27.40 11.22
C GLU A 263 -0.93 -26.22 10.27
N PHE A 264 -1.41 -25.03 10.66
CA PHE A 264 -1.22 -23.84 9.86
C PHE A 264 0.27 -23.47 9.74
N LEU A 265 1.05 -23.48 10.82
CA LEU A 265 2.49 -23.21 10.75
C LEU A 265 3.24 -24.23 9.88
N SER A 266 2.87 -25.52 9.97
CA SER A 266 3.40 -26.55 9.08
C SER A 266 3.08 -26.26 7.62
N PHE A 267 1.84 -25.84 7.33
CA PHE A 267 1.45 -25.36 6.02
C PHE A 267 2.24 -24.12 5.58
N VAL A 268 2.50 -23.14 6.46
CA VAL A 268 3.31 -21.95 6.13
C VAL A 268 4.71 -22.37 5.71
N ASN A 269 5.37 -23.24 6.49
CA ASN A 269 6.70 -23.74 6.16
C ASN A 269 6.73 -24.39 4.76
N GLN A 270 5.79 -25.31 4.51
CA GLN A 270 5.70 -26.01 3.22
C GLN A 270 5.35 -25.05 2.07
N SER A 271 4.41 -24.14 2.26
CA SER A 271 3.93 -23.23 1.22
C SER A 271 4.92 -22.11 0.89
N VAL A 272 5.69 -21.62 1.85
CA VAL A 272 6.81 -20.70 1.60
C VAL A 272 7.88 -21.39 0.75
N VAL A 273 8.29 -22.60 1.12
CA VAL A 273 9.28 -23.39 0.36
C VAL A 273 8.75 -23.72 -1.03
N ALA A 274 7.50 -24.16 -1.15
CA ALA A 274 6.86 -24.40 -2.43
C ALA A 274 6.79 -23.12 -3.28
N GLY A 275 6.48 -21.97 -2.68
CA GLY A 275 6.47 -20.66 -3.34
C GLY A 275 7.84 -20.27 -3.92
N MET A 276 8.93 -20.54 -3.17
CA MET A 276 10.29 -20.33 -3.67
C MET A 276 10.60 -21.25 -4.87
N TRP A 277 10.24 -22.53 -4.80
CA TRP A 277 10.46 -23.47 -5.90
C TRP A 277 9.61 -23.16 -7.13
N ILE A 278 8.31 -22.87 -6.95
CA ILE A 278 7.42 -22.44 -8.04
C ILE A 278 7.95 -21.17 -8.69
N GLY A 279 8.40 -20.19 -7.90
CA GLY A 279 9.05 -18.99 -8.39
C GLY A 279 10.30 -19.32 -9.22
N SER A 280 11.19 -20.15 -8.68
CA SER A 280 12.46 -20.53 -9.32
C SER A 280 12.24 -21.28 -10.64
N VAL A 281 11.35 -22.28 -10.65
CA VAL A 281 10.99 -23.06 -11.85
C VAL A 281 10.28 -22.17 -12.87
N SER A 282 9.35 -21.32 -12.43
CA SER A 282 8.65 -20.39 -13.31
C SER A 282 9.63 -19.40 -13.98
N LEU A 283 10.56 -18.82 -13.21
CA LEU A 283 11.60 -17.93 -13.73
C LEU A 283 12.50 -18.67 -14.71
N ALA A 284 12.96 -19.88 -14.38
CA ALA A 284 13.80 -20.69 -15.26
C ALA A 284 13.10 -20.98 -16.60
N CYS A 285 11.82 -21.36 -16.58
CA CYS A 285 11.03 -21.57 -17.80
C CYS A 285 10.92 -20.29 -18.65
N VAL A 286 10.70 -19.13 -18.02
CA VAL A 286 10.64 -17.84 -18.72
C VAL A 286 11.99 -17.47 -19.33
N ILE A 287 13.09 -17.69 -18.60
CA ILE A 287 14.46 -17.46 -19.08
C ILE A 287 14.76 -18.35 -20.29
N LEU A 288 14.48 -19.66 -20.19
CA LEU A 288 14.70 -20.61 -21.28
C LEU A 288 13.88 -20.24 -22.52
N ALA A 289 12.62 -19.84 -22.35
CA ALA A 289 11.78 -19.38 -23.45
C ALA A 289 12.32 -18.09 -24.09
N ALA A 290 12.81 -17.14 -23.31
CA ALA A 290 13.40 -15.89 -23.82
C ALA A 290 14.71 -16.14 -24.57
N LEU A 291 15.58 -17.02 -24.05
CA LEU A 291 16.82 -17.44 -24.72
C LEU A 291 16.53 -18.19 -26.02
N TRP A 292 15.56 -19.12 -26.00
CA TRP A 292 15.13 -19.84 -27.20
C TRP A 292 14.64 -18.89 -28.30
N ARG A 293 13.78 -17.92 -27.95
CA ARG A 293 13.28 -16.93 -28.92
C ARG A 293 14.40 -16.03 -29.44
N SER A 294 15.35 -15.65 -28.58
CA SER A 294 16.54 -14.89 -29.00
C SER A 294 17.43 -15.69 -29.96
N LEU A 295 17.51 -17.01 -29.78
CA LEU A 295 18.21 -17.92 -30.70
C LEU A 295 17.41 -18.18 -31.99
N ALA A 296 16.11 -17.94 -32.00
CA ALA A 296 15.27 -18.07 -33.18
C ALA A 296 15.23 -16.79 -34.04
N ASP A 297 15.86 -15.69 -33.60
CA ASP A 297 15.93 -14.45 -34.38
C ASP A 297 16.72 -14.64 -35.68
N GLU A 298 16.18 -14.07 -36.77
CA GLU A 298 16.81 -14.06 -38.08
C GLU A 298 17.97 -13.05 -38.15
N GLY A 299 19.14 -13.55 -38.54
CA GLY A 299 20.36 -12.75 -38.72
C GLY A 299 21.30 -12.79 -37.51
N VAL A 300 22.60 -12.98 -37.77
CA VAL A 300 23.63 -13.17 -36.72
C VAL A 300 23.72 -11.97 -35.78
N MET A 301 23.75 -10.74 -36.33
CA MET A 301 23.86 -9.52 -35.52
C MET A 301 22.66 -9.31 -34.59
N ARG A 302 21.43 -9.61 -35.06
CA ARG A 302 20.23 -9.51 -34.22
C ARG A 302 20.25 -10.55 -33.11
N LYS A 303 20.61 -11.79 -33.43
CA LYS A 303 20.77 -12.87 -32.44
C LYS A 303 21.77 -12.49 -31.35
N VAL A 304 22.96 -12.02 -31.72
CA VAL A 304 24.00 -11.59 -30.75
C VAL A 304 23.48 -10.46 -29.86
N TRP A 305 22.82 -9.46 -30.45
CA TRP A 305 22.24 -8.35 -29.71
C TRP A 305 21.12 -8.77 -28.75
N SER A 306 20.15 -9.57 -29.23
CA SER A 306 19.05 -10.11 -28.42
C SER A 306 19.57 -10.97 -27.26
N LEU A 307 20.58 -11.81 -27.52
CA LEU A 307 21.21 -12.62 -26.47
C LEU A 307 21.93 -11.75 -25.44
N MET A 308 22.70 -10.76 -25.86
CA MET A 308 23.38 -9.84 -24.95
C MET A 308 22.39 -9.11 -24.04
N GLN A 309 21.30 -8.58 -24.62
CA GLN A 309 20.23 -7.93 -23.85
C GLN A 309 19.58 -8.91 -22.87
N CYS A 310 19.19 -10.10 -23.33
CA CYS A 310 18.63 -11.14 -22.48
C CYS A 310 19.57 -11.51 -21.33
N SER A 311 20.86 -11.70 -21.58
CA SER A 311 21.85 -12.02 -20.53
C SER A 311 21.89 -10.97 -19.43
N VAL A 312 21.86 -9.68 -19.77
CA VAL A 312 21.82 -8.59 -18.77
C VAL A 312 20.57 -8.68 -17.92
N PHE A 313 19.39 -8.80 -18.54
CA PHE A 313 18.13 -8.87 -17.80
C PHE A 313 17.96 -10.18 -17.01
N ILE A 314 18.54 -11.29 -17.46
CA ILE A 314 18.62 -12.55 -16.71
C ILE A 314 19.42 -12.33 -15.42
N LEU A 315 20.61 -11.74 -15.51
CA LEU A 315 21.44 -11.47 -14.33
C LEU A 315 20.71 -10.57 -13.33
N VAL A 316 20.10 -9.49 -13.81
CA VAL A 316 19.31 -8.58 -12.96
C VAL A 316 18.11 -9.30 -12.33
N ALA A 317 17.39 -10.11 -13.10
CA ALA A 317 16.21 -10.81 -12.59
C ALA A 317 16.56 -11.89 -11.57
N VAL A 318 17.62 -12.65 -11.79
CA VAL A 318 18.12 -13.64 -10.82
C VAL A 318 18.57 -12.93 -9.55
N PHE A 319 19.33 -11.83 -9.66
CA PHE A 319 19.73 -11.03 -8.51
C PHE A 319 18.53 -10.51 -7.72
N MET A 320 17.57 -9.87 -8.39
CA MET A 320 16.34 -9.35 -7.78
C MET A 320 15.52 -10.45 -7.12
N PHE A 321 15.39 -11.61 -7.76
CA PHE A 321 14.73 -12.77 -7.19
C PHE A 321 15.44 -13.22 -5.90
N CYS A 322 16.76 -13.41 -5.93
CA CYS A 322 17.55 -13.81 -4.78
C CYS A 322 17.41 -12.85 -3.59
N ILE A 323 17.64 -11.54 -3.78
CA ILE A 323 17.56 -10.57 -2.68
C ILE A 323 16.14 -10.41 -2.12
N SER A 324 15.12 -10.81 -2.88
CA SER A 324 13.74 -10.82 -2.43
C SER A 324 13.37 -12.05 -1.59
N LEU A 325 14.13 -13.15 -1.64
CA LEU A 325 13.82 -14.37 -0.88
C LEU A 325 13.79 -14.14 0.64
N PRO A 326 14.76 -13.42 1.26
CA PRO A 326 14.68 -13.07 2.67
C PRO A 326 13.39 -12.33 3.02
N SER A 327 12.92 -11.43 2.14
CA SER A 327 11.69 -10.68 2.40
C SER A 327 10.43 -11.55 2.46
N LEU A 328 10.40 -12.61 1.66
CA LEU A 328 9.31 -13.60 1.62
C LEU A 328 9.41 -14.56 2.80
N THR A 329 10.61 -15.04 3.13
CA THR A 329 10.81 -16.06 4.17
C THR A 329 10.74 -15.51 5.59
N VAL A 330 10.70 -14.19 5.80
CA VAL A 330 10.49 -13.58 7.14
C VAL A 330 9.25 -14.14 7.88
N VAL A 331 8.25 -14.64 7.16
CA VAL A 331 7.07 -15.29 7.76
C VAL A 331 7.34 -16.69 8.32
N ASP A 332 8.43 -17.35 7.90
CA ASP A 332 8.88 -18.66 8.39
C ASP A 332 10.37 -18.64 8.76
N ARG A 333 10.65 -18.70 10.07
CA ARG A 333 12.01 -18.60 10.59
C ARG A 333 12.95 -19.69 10.05
N ALA A 334 12.43 -20.90 9.84
CA ALA A 334 13.22 -22.03 9.35
C ALA A 334 13.65 -21.81 7.89
N ALA A 335 12.72 -21.42 7.01
CA ALA A 335 13.05 -21.05 5.64
C ALA A 335 14.02 -19.87 5.59
N PHE A 336 13.84 -18.86 6.45
CA PHE A 336 14.74 -17.70 6.53
C PHE A 336 16.18 -18.09 6.91
N SER A 337 16.36 -18.94 7.93
CA SER A 337 17.67 -19.39 8.36
C SER A 337 18.35 -20.34 7.37
N ASN A 338 17.57 -21.09 6.61
CA ASN A 338 18.08 -22.06 5.63
C ASN A 338 18.51 -21.42 4.29
N LEU A 339 18.24 -20.13 4.08
CA LEU A 339 18.74 -19.42 2.91
C LEU A 339 20.28 -19.33 2.94
N SER A 340 20.90 -19.36 1.76
CA SER A 340 22.35 -19.22 1.63
C SER A 340 22.83 -17.92 2.28
N PRO A 341 23.95 -17.92 3.04
CA PRO A 341 24.51 -16.70 3.63
C PRO A 341 24.77 -15.58 2.62
N ILE A 342 25.13 -15.95 1.38
CA ILE A 342 25.38 -15.01 0.28
C ILE A 342 24.11 -14.21 -0.06
N VAL A 343 22.95 -14.83 0.02
CA VAL A 343 21.66 -14.16 -0.27
C VAL A 343 21.35 -13.12 0.81
N HIS A 344 21.63 -13.44 2.08
CA HIS A 344 21.50 -12.48 3.18
C HIS A 344 22.47 -11.32 3.03
N GLU A 345 23.73 -11.60 2.69
CA GLU A 345 24.75 -10.57 2.46
C GLU A 345 24.38 -9.63 1.30
N TRP A 346 23.91 -10.18 0.17
CA TRP A 346 23.46 -9.36 -0.97
C TRP A 346 22.26 -8.51 -0.62
N ARG A 347 21.33 -9.04 0.17
CA ARG A 347 20.19 -8.25 0.65
C ARG A 347 20.65 -7.12 1.57
N GLU A 348 21.48 -7.41 2.57
CA GLU A 348 21.99 -6.38 3.49
C GLU A 348 22.74 -5.27 2.75
N ARG A 349 23.61 -5.65 1.80
CA ARG A 349 24.35 -4.68 0.98
C ARG A 349 23.48 -3.84 0.06
N SER A 350 22.29 -4.31 -0.31
CA SER A 350 21.36 -3.58 -1.19
C SER A 350 20.23 -2.88 -0.44
N ASP A 351 20.16 -2.99 0.90
CA ASP A 351 19.03 -2.49 1.68
C ASP A 351 18.89 -0.96 1.61
N PHE A 352 20.01 -0.23 1.49
CA PHE A 352 20.04 1.23 1.34
C PHE A 352 19.32 1.73 0.07
N LEU A 353 19.21 0.87 -0.96
CA LEU A 353 18.48 1.18 -2.18
C LEU A 353 17.00 0.85 -2.06
N HIS A 354 16.55 0.17 -0.99
CA HIS A 354 15.15 -0.18 -0.81
C HIS A 354 14.57 -0.95 -2.03
N LEU A 355 15.32 -1.92 -2.53
CA LEU A 355 14.93 -2.70 -3.71
C LEU A 355 13.90 -3.80 -3.40
N THR A 356 13.89 -4.33 -2.17
CA THR A 356 12.96 -5.37 -1.75
C THR A 356 12.54 -5.20 -0.29
N HIS A 357 11.27 -5.47 0.02
CA HIS A 357 10.74 -5.36 1.38
C HIS A 357 9.80 -6.50 1.76
N SER A 358 9.60 -6.66 3.07
CA SER A 358 8.60 -7.56 3.63
C SER A 358 7.25 -6.87 3.75
N TYR A 359 6.18 -7.60 3.46
CA TYR A 359 4.80 -7.10 3.49
C TYR A 359 4.01 -7.77 4.61
N GLY A 360 3.10 -7.02 5.23
CA GLY A 360 2.37 -7.51 6.40
C GLY A 360 1.19 -6.63 6.81
N LEU A 361 0.36 -6.26 5.84
CA LEU A 361 -0.78 -5.38 6.07
C LEU A 361 -1.81 -6.03 7.00
N PHE A 362 -2.25 -5.27 8.01
CA PHE A 362 -3.29 -5.68 8.96
C PHE A 362 -3.01 -6.99 9.71
N ARG A 363 -1.73 -7.24 10.02
CA ARG A 363 -1.30 -8.41 10.79
C ARG A 363 -2.17 -8.64 12.04
N ARG A 364 -2.47 -7.59 12.81
CA ARG A 364 -3.42 -7.62 13.93
C ARG A 364 -4.54 -6.62 13.68
N MET A 365 -5.77 -7.03 13.98
CA MET A 365 -6.90 -6.11 13.89
C MET A 365 -6.81 -5.06 15.00
N THR A 366 -6.90 -3.80 14.61
CA THR A 366 -6.92 -2.65 15.52
C THR A 366 -8.36 -2.27 15.87
N GLY A 367 -8.56 -1.57 16.98
CA GLY A 367 -9.87 -1.04 17.35
C GLY A 367 -10.85 -2.08 17.93
N VAL A 368 -10.37 -3.25 18.38
CA VAL A 368 -11.20 -4.20 19.14
C VAL A 368 -11.63 -3.52 20.45
N GLY A 369 -12.94 -3.28 20.60
CA GLY A 369 -13.49 -2.49 21.73
C GLY A 369 -13.62 -0.99 21.46
N GLY A 370 -13.38 -0.56 20.22
CA GLY A 370 -13.55 0.81 19.74
C GLY A 370 -12.29 1.38 19.11
N ARG A 371 -12.48 2.19 18.08
CA ARG A 371 -11.40 2.83 17.35
C ARG A 371 -10.78 3.94 18.21
N PRO A 372 -9.49 3.85 18.61
CA PRO A 372 -8.85 4.88 19.40
C PRO A 372 -8.58 6.12 18.55
N GLU A 373 -8.95 7.29 19.06
CA GLU A 373 -8.77 8.58 18.38
C GLU A 373 -8.35 9.66 19.37
N ILE A 374 -7.28 10.37 19.02
CA ILE A 374 -6.76 11.49 19.82
C ILE A 374 -7.47 12.77 19.39
N ILE A 375 -8.07 13.46 20.37
CA ILE A 375 -8.66 14.79 20.20
C ILE A 375 -7.80 15.79 20.97
N ILE A 376 -7.22 16.74 20.23
CA ILE A 376 -6.38 17.80 20.77
C ILE A 376 -7.26 19.01 21.05
N GLU A 377 -7.15 19.54 22.26
CA GLU A 377 -7.95 20.69 22.69
C GLU A 377 -7.04 21.81 23.18
N GLY A 378 -7.38 23.05 22.83
CA GLY A 378 -6.74 24.24 23.38
C GLY A 378 -7.66 24.98 24.34
N SER A 379 -7.09 25.68 25.31
CA SER A 379 -7.80 26.63 26.17
C SER A 379 -6.90 27.77 26.66
N ASN A 380 -7.51 28.88 27.06
CA ASN A 380 -6.86 29.97 27.78
C ASN A 380 -6.98 29.83 29.31
N ASN A 381 -7.72 28.82 29.80
CA ASN A 381 -7.90 28.51 31.21
C ASN A 381 -7.72 27.00 31.43
N LEU A 382 -7.13 26.59 32.55
CA LEU A 382 -6.90 25.18 32.88
C LEU A 382 -8.21 24.41 33.11
N THR A 383 -9.24 25.06 33.67
CA THR A 383 -10.46 24.38 34.13
C THR A 383 -11.61 24.36 33.11
N ALA A 384 -11.68 25.34 32.22
CA ALA A 384 -12.81 25.53 31.31
C ALA A 384 -12.38 26.06 29.93
N GLY A 385 -13.30 26.07 28.96
CA GLY A 385 -13.09 26.69 27.65
C GLY A 385 -12.25 25.88 26.66
N TRP A 386 -12.14 24.56 26.88
CA TRP A 386 -11.44 23.64 25.99
C TRP A 386 -12.18 23.51 24.66
N LYS A 387 -11.48 23.79 23.56
CA LYS A 387 -12.00 23.70 22.19
C LYS A 387 -11.13 22.77 21.34
N PRO A 388 -11.72 21.85 20.56
CA PRO A 388 -10.98 20.89 19.76
C PRO A 388 -10.35 21.54 18.51
N TYR A 389 -9.17 21.06 18.13
CA TYR A 389 -8.62 21.24 16.80
C TYR A 389 -9.15 20.13 15.90
N GLU A 390 -9.84 20.49 14.81
CA GLU A 390 -10.42 19.51 13.87
C GLU A 390 -9.44 19.22 12.73
N PHE A 391 -9.24 17.94 12.44
CA PHE A 391 -8.36 17.47 11.37
C PHE A 391 -9.10 17.38 10.04
N LEU A 392 -8.36 17.34 8.93
CA LEU A 392 -8.94 17.42 7.59
C LEU A 392 -9.78 16.20 7.20
N TYR A 393 -9.37 14.98 7.59
CA TYR A 393 -10.00 13.77 7.06
C TYR A 393 -10.23 12.67 8.09
N LYS A 394 -9.43 12.56 9.16
CA LYS A 394 -9.71 11.60 10.23
C LYS A 394 -11.00 11.97 10.98
N PRO A 395 -11.69 11.00 11.61
CA PRO A 395 -12.87 11.28 12.42
C PRO A 395 -12.57 12.27 13.55
N GLY A 396 -13.46 13.24 13.77
CA GLY A 396 -13.37 14.25 14.82
C GLY A 396 -14.76 14.60 15.31
N ASP A 397 -15.44 15.49 14.60
CA ASP A 397 -16.88 15.68 14.76
C ASP A 397 -17.64 14.37 14.47
N VAL A 398 -18.57 14.01 15.37
CA VAL A 398 -19.38 12.80 15.28
C VAL A 398 -20.46 12.88 14.20
N ALA A 399 -20.87 14.10 13.84
CA ALA A 399 -21.82 14.35 12.76
C ALA A 399 -21.15 14.38 11.38
N ALA A 400 -19.82 14.49 11.32
CA ALA A 400 -19.10 14.58 10.05
C ALA A 400 -19.17 13.27 9.27
N VAL A 401 -19.51 13.40 7.99
CA VAL A 401 -19.49 12.30 7.02
C VAL A 401 -18.03 11.85 6.80
N PRO A 402 -17.73 10.54 6.79
CA PRO A 402 -16.40 10.06 6.45
C PRO A 402 -15.94 10.54 5.06
N ALA A 403 -14.67 10.95 4.93
CA ALA A 403 -14.19 11.60 3.71
C ALA A 403 -13.84 10.59 2.59
N VAL A 404 -14.08 10.97 1.34
CA VAL A 404 -13.58 10.25 0.16
C VAL A 404 -12.39 11.01 -0.40
N VAL A 405 -11.19 10.44 -0.24
CA VAL A 405 -9.94 11.14 -0.59
C VAL A 405 -8.96 10.30 -1.41
N THR A 406 -9.26 9.03 -1.68
CA THR A 406 -8.41 8.16 -2.52
C THR A 406 -8.15 8.82 -3.89
N PRO A 407 -6.90 8.87 -4.40
CA PRO A 407 -5.68 8.22 -3.90
C PRO A 407 -4.77 9.12 -3.05
N HIS A 408 -5.29 10.25 -2.53
CA HIS A 408 -4.53 11.11 -1.63
C HIS A 408 -4.11 10.38 -0.35
N GLN A 409 -2.91 10.68 0.12
CA GLN A 409 -2.42 10.25 1.43
C GLN A 409 -2.37 11.41 2.43
N PRO A 410 -3.35 11.49 3.35
CA PRO A 410 -3.27 12.40 4.50
C PRO A 410 -2.23 11.95 5.52
N ARG A 411 -0.97 12.32 5.32
CA ARG A 411 0.15 11.83 6.13
C ARG A 411 0.03 12.18 7.63
N LEU A 412 -0.51 13.35 7.97
CA LEU A 412 -0.73 13.74 9.37
C LEU A 412 -1.86 12.93 10.02
N ASP A 413 -3.01 12.82 9.37
CA ASP A 413 -4.16 12.04 9.85
C ASP A 413 -3.79 10.57 10.06
N TRP A 414 -3.01 9.98 9.14
CA TRP A 414 -2.46 8.63 9.30
C TRP A 414 -1.52 8.50 10.48
N GLN A 415 -0.62 9.47 10.68
CA GLN A 415 0.27 9.46 11.85
C GLN A 415 -0.50 9.62 13.16
N MET A 416 -1.54 10.45 13.20
CA MET A 416 -2.44 10.57 14.35
C MET A 416 -3.13 9.24 14.69
N TRP A 417 -3.60 8.51 13.66
CA TRP A 417 -4.17 7.17 13.85
C TRP A 417 -3.15 6.19 14.47
N PHE A 418 -1.91 6.16 13.97
CA PHE A 418 -0.85 5.33 14.57
C PHE A 418 -0.51 5.76 16.01
N ALA A 419 -0.44 7.07 16.27
CA ALA A 419 -0.15 7.58 17.61
C ALA A 419 -1.23 7.19 18.63
N ALA A 420 -2.49 7.09 18.21
CA ALA A 420 -3.61 6.69 19.06
C ALA A 420 -3.52 5.22 19.53
N LEU A 421 -2.76 4.37 18.83
CA LEU A 421 -2.54 2.97 19.21
C LEU A 421 -1.48 2.79 20.32
N GLY A 422 -0.79 3.85 20.70
CA GLY A 422 0.29 3.82 21.68
C GLY A 422 0.29 5.06 22.57
N SER A 423 1.45 5.40 23.12
CA SER A 423 1.63 6.61 23.96
C SER A 423 2.37 7.71 23.20
N TYR A 424 2.11 8.97 23.53
CA TYR A 424 2.85 10.11 22.97
C TYR A 424 4.36 10.02 23.21
N ARG A 425 4.78 9.31 24.27
CA ARG A 425 6.21 9.11 24.60
C ARG A 425 6.98 8.36 23.51
N HIS A 426 6.30 7.49 22.77
CA HIS A 426 6.86 6.77 21.63
C HIS A 426 6.70 7.53 20.30
N ASN A 427 6.08 8.72 20.33
CA ASN A 427 5.78 9.55 19.17
C ASN A 427 6.40 10.95 19.33
N PRO A 428 7.73 11.13 19.23
CA PRO A 428 8.37 12.44 19.41
C PRO A 428 7.80 13.54 18.51
N TRP A 429 7.40 13.19 17.28
CA TRP A 429 6.77 14.12 16.34
C TRP A 429 5.48 14.74 16.89
N PHE A 430 4.75 14.04 17.77
CA PHE A 430 3.53 14.55 18.40
C PHE A 430 3.86 15.70 19.37
N ILE A 431 4.93 15.58 20.15
CA ILE A 431 5.37 16.66 21.05
C ILE A 431 5.88 17.85 20.24
N SER A 432 6.59 17.61 19.13
CA SER A 432 6.95 18.66 18.17
C SER A 432 5.70 19.37 17.62
N PHE A 433 4.64 18.62 17.32
CA PHE A 433 3.37 19.16 16.83
C PHE A 433 2.68 20.03 17.89
N ILE A 434 2.55 19.56 19.13
CA ILE A 434 1.97 20.32 20.25
C ILE A 434 2.77 21.60 20.53
N TYR A 435 4.11 21.53 20.54
CA TYR A 435 4.96 22.71 20.68
C TYR A 435 4.65 23.76 19.61
N ARG A 436 4.50 23.35 18.35
CA ARG A 436 4.22 24.27 17.23
C ARG A 436 2.81 24.85 17.27
N LEU A 437 1.83 24.09 17.77
CA LEU A 437 0.48 24.60 18.04
C LEU A 437 0.47 25.66 19.16
N LEU A 438 1.16 25.41 20.27
CA LEU A 438 1.34 26.40 21.34
C LEU A 438 1.98 27.69 20.82
N HIS A 439 2.81 27.62 19.78
CA HIS A 439 3.46 28.77 19.16
C HIS A 439 2.71 29.36 17.95
N ASN A 440 1.51 28.88 17.64
CA ASN A 440 0.69 29.32 16.50
C ASN A 440 1.46 29.29 15.16
N GLN A 441 2.30 28.27 14.93
CA GLN A 441 3.10 28.19 13.71
C GLN A 441 2.21 27.93 12.49
N LYS A 442 2.22 28.88 11.55
CA LYS A 442 1.34 28.87 10.36
C LYS A 442 1.51 27.60 9.52
N GLU A 443 2.73 27.11 9.40
CA GLU A 443 3.05 25.91 8.61
C GLU A 443 2.38 24.65 9.17
N VAL A 444 2.14 24.60 10.48
CA VAL A 444 1.45 23.47 11.14
C VAL A 444 -0.05 23.64 11.12
N LEU A 445 -0.54 24.87 11.35
CA LEU A 445 -1.98 25.16 11.34
C LEU A 445 -2.61 24.89 9.98
N HIS A 446 -1.85 25.06 8.89
CA HIS A 446 -2.30 24.74 7.53
C HIS A 446 -2.54 23.24 7.30
N LEU A 447 -2.06 22.36 8.19
CA LEU A 447 -2.29 20.91 8.12
C LEU A 447 -3.59 20.48 8.83
N ILE A 448 -4.29 21.42 9.48
CA ILE A 448 -5.49 21.21 10.30
C ILE A 448 -6.66 21.92 9.62
N ASP A 449 -7.88 21.42 9.79
CA ASP A 449 -9.08 22.01 9.16
C ASP A 449 -9.59 23.22 9.94
N HIS A 450 -9.80 23.07 11.25
CA HIS A 450 -10.30 24.15 12.10
C HIS A 450 -9.35 24.47 13.25
N ASN A 451 -8.90 25.73 13.31
CA ASN A 451 -8.19 26.30 14.45
C ASN A 451 -9.14 27.16 15.30
N PRO A 452 -9.48 26.76 16.54
CA PRO A 452 -10.35 27.55 17.42
C PRO A 452 -9.69 28.82 18.00
N PHE A 453 -8.39 29.04 17.74
CA PHE A 453 -7.57 30.14 18.25
C PHE A 453 -6.86 30.91 17.12
N PRO A 454 -7.58 31.57 16.20
CA PRO A 454 -6.98 32.21 15.02
C PRO A 454 -6.13 33.45 15.36
N ASN A 455 -6.53 34.23 16.37
CA ASN A 455 -5.93 35.53 16.68
C ASN A 455 -4.70 35.41 17.60
N SER A 456 -4.72 34.48 18.54
CA SER A 456 -3.67 34.30 19.54
C SER A 456 -3.57 32.83 19.94
N PRO A 457 -2.37 32.24 20.11
CA PRO A 457 -2.23 30.86 20.54
C PRO A 457 -2.93 30.61 21.89
N PRO A 458 -3.45 29.39 22.12
CA PRO A 458 -3.97 29.02 23.44
C PRO A 458 -2.85 29.04 24.48
N LYS A 459 -3.20 29.34 25.75
CA LYS A 459 -2.25 29.22 26.87
C LYS A 459 -1.93 27.77 27.21
N PHE A 460 -2.91 26.88 27.04
CA PHE A 460 -2.80 25.46 27.37
C PHE A 460 -3.29 24.60 26.22
N ILE A 461 -2.62 23.49 25.99
CA ILE A 461 -3.07 22.41 25.12
C ILE A 461 -3.10 21.11 25.91
N ARG A 462 -4.14 20.29 25.68
CA ARG A 462 -4.22 18.92 26.18
C ARG A 462 -4.64 17.98 25.04
N ALA A 463 -4.50 16.69 25.26
CA ALA A 463 -5.04 15.69 24.35
C ALA A 463 -5.81 14.61 25.12
N LYS A 464 -6.95 14.21 24.58
CA LYS A 464 -7.80 13.16 25.13
C LYS A 464 -7.87 12.00 24.16
N LEU A 465 -7.91 10.78 24.70
CA LEU A 465 -8.16 9.58 23.93
C LEU A 465 -9.64 9.20 24.03
N TYR A 466 -10.25 8.99 22.88
CA TYR A 466 -11.62 8.53 22.75
C TYR A 466 -11.66 7.20 22.02
N HIS A 467 -12.65 6.37 22.31
CA HIS A 467 -13.06 5.28 21.44
C HIS A 467 -14.24 5.72 20.59
N TYR A 468 -14.05 5.66 19.28
CA TYR A 468 -15.09 5.89 18.28
C TYR A 468 -15.67 4.57 17.81
N HIS A 469 -16.97 4.60 17.53
CA HIS A 469 -17.70 3.54 16.86
C HIS A 469 -18.58 4.13 15.78
N LEU A 470 -18.79 3.38 14.70
CA LEU A 470 -19.84 3.74 13.75
C LEU A 470 -21.21 3.61 14.44
N THR A 471 -22.14 4.48 14.03
CA THR A 471 -23.55 4.35 14.44
C THR A 471 -24.21 3.15 13.76
N SER A 472 -25.38 2.72 14.24
CA SER A 472 -26.15 1.63 13.67
C SER A 472 -27.54 2.08 13.23
N TRP A 473 -28.17 1.33 12.32
CA TRP A 473 -29.55 1.61 11.86
C TRP A 473 -30.57 1.73 13.01
N SER A 474 -30.34 1.02 14.12
CA SER A 474 -31.20 1.05 15.31
C SER A 474 -31.10 2.33 16.13
N GLN A 475 -30.05 3.12 15.92
CA GLN A 475 -29.81 4.36 16.65
C GLN A 475 -30.45 5.51 15.86
N ASN A 476 -31.51 6.11 16.40
CA ASN A 476 -32.21 7.24 15.77
C ASN A 476 -31.39 8.54 15.92
N THR A 477 -30.25 8.62 15.26
CA THR A 477 -29.33 9.76 15.30
C THR A 477 -28.87 10.16 13.91
N ASN A 478 -28.71 11.45 13.64
CA ASN A 478 -28.12 11.95 12.40
C ASN A 478 -26.58 11.87 12.39
N ASN A 479 -25.97 11.22 13.38
CA ASN A 479 -24.52 11.12 13.51
C ASN A 479 -23.98 9.89 12.79
N TRP A 480 -22.78 10.02 12.23
CA TRP A 480 -22.04 8.90 11.62
C TRP A 480 -21.24 8.12 12.65
N TRP A 481 -20.81 8.81 13.70
CA TRP A 481 -20.01 8.25 14.78
C TRP A 481 -20.68 8.44 16.13
N ARG A 482 -20.28 7.59 17.06
CA ARG A 482 -20.45 7.79 18.50
C ARG A 482 -19.08 7.65 19.15
N ARG A 483 -18.82 8.44 20.18
CA ARG A 483 -17.53 8.40 20.89
C ARG A 483 -17.71 8.33 22.40
N LYS A 484 -16.79 7.64 23.06
CA LYS A 484 -16.69 7.59 24.51
C LYS A 484 -15.27 7.99 24.93
N GLU A 485 -15.16 8.90 25.88
CA GLU A 485 -13.87 9.28 26.45
C GLU A 485 -13.27 8.10 27.22
N VAL A 486 -11.98 7.83 27.00
CA VAL A 486 -11.26 6.73 27.65
C VAL A 486 -10.33 7.29 28.71
N GLU A 487 -9.38 8.12 28.29
CA GLU A 487 -8.34 8.65 29.17
C GLU A 487 -7.76 9.97 28.68
N MET A 488 -6.97 10.61 29.54
CA MET A 488 -6.17 11.76 29.16
C MET A 488 -4.88 11.29 28.50
N TYR A 489 -4.77 11.48 27.19
CA TYR A 489 -3.60 11.10 26.40
C TYR A 489 -2.39 11.98 26.72
N LEU A 490 -2.60 13.30 26.81
CA LEU A 490 -1.60 14.28 27.21
C LEU A 490 -2.25 15.25 28.21
N ASN A 491 -1.66 15.35 29.40
CA ASN A 491 -2.07 16.31 30.42
C ASN A 491 -1.93 17.76 29.90
N PRO A 492 -2.71 18.72 30.43
CA PRO A 492 -2.57 20.12 30.07
C PRO A 492 -1.12 20.61 30.16
N VAL A 493 -0.59 21.11 29.05
CA VAL A 493 0.75 21.70 28.93
C VAL A 493 0.67 23.12 28.40
N SER A 494 1.56 23.97 28.88
CA SER A 494 1.79 25.33 28.39
C SER A 494 3.15 25.43 27.70
N LYS A 495 3.48 26.62 27.17
CA LYS A 495 4.79 26.90 26.56
C LYS A 495 5.95 26.73 27.55
N GLU A 496 5.70 27.00 28.82
CA GLU A 496 6.66 26.98 29.92
C GLU A 496 6.75 25.62 30.61
N SER A 497 5.93 24.64 30.19
CA SER A 497 5.96 23.30 30.77
C SER A 497 7.31 22.62 30.52
N GLN A 498 7.93 22.11 31.60
CA GLN A 498 9.28 21.51 31.57
C GLN A 498 9.43 20.40 30.52
N MET A 499 8.37 19.61 30.30
CA MET A 499 8.33 18.58 29.26
C MET A 499 8.51 19.18 27.85
N ILE A 500 7.80 20.28 27.57
CA ILE A 500 7.80 20.93 26.26
C ILE A 500 9.12 21.66 26.02
N THR A 501 9.63 22.37 27.03
CA THR A 501 10.89 23.12 26.91
C THR A 501 12.09 22.19 26.79
N SER A 502 12.18 21.13 27.61
CA SER A 502 13.29 20.17 27.57
C SER A 502 13.33 19.39 26.27
N TYR A 503 12.16 18.99 25.74
CA TYR A 503 12.07 18.37 24.42
C TYR A 503 12.44 19.35 23.30
N ALA A 504 11.97 20.60 23.36
CA ALA A 504 12.32 21.60 22.35
C ALA A 504 13.83 21.90 22.31
N ASP A 505 14.51 21.82 23.46
CA ASP A 505 15.97 21.90 23.55
C ASP A 505 16.66 20.70 22.90
N SER A 506 16.30 19.48 23.30
CA SER A 506 16.95 18.26 22.80
C SER A 506 16.70 18.02 21.30
N ALA A 507 15.49 18.36 20.82
CA ALA A 507 15.11 18.24 19.42
C ALA A 507 15.57 19.42 18.55
N GLY A 508 16.22 20.44 19.13
CA GLY A 508 16.69 21.61 18.39
C GLY A 508 15.56 22.45 17.77
N LEU A 509 14.38 22.46 18.38
CA LEU A 509 13.19 23.16 17.89
C LEU A 509 13.17 24.65 18.25
N LYS A 510 13.98 25.08 19.23
CA LYS A 510 14.06 26.49 19.62
C LYS A 510 14.40 27.37 18.41
N TYR A 511 13.61 28.42 18.24
CA TYR A 511 13.68 29.31 17.10
C TYR A 511 15.10 29.85 16.90
N ARG A 512 15.68 29.57 15.72
CA ARG A 512 16.85 30.28 15.22
C ARG A 512 16.36 31.37 14.28
N PRO A 513 16.60 32.66 14.56
CA PRO A 513 16.24 33.72 13.61
C PRO A 513 16.90 33.42 12.26
N LYS A 514 16.06 33.24 11.22
CA LYS A 514 16.57 33.10 9.86
C LYS A 514 17.33 34.39 9.53
N LYS A 515 18.63 34.28 9.23
CA LYS A 515 19.41 35.41 8.71
C LYS A 515 18.67 35.97 7.48
N LYS A 516 18.36 37.26 7.49
CA LYS A 516 17.82 37.98 6.33
C LYS A 516 18.92 38.06 5.27
N GLY A 517 19.13 37.00 4.52
CA GLY A 517 19.93 37.00 3.29
C GLY A 517 19.06 37.41 2.10
N THR A 518 19.70 37.84 1.02
CA THR A 518 19.06 37.99 -0.29
C THR A 518 18.45 36.65 -0.70
N ARG A 519 17.13 36.65 -0.96
CA ARG A 519 16.45 35.45 -1.45
C ARG A 519 16.97 35.13 -2.84
N THR A 520 17.22 33.85 -3.08
CA THR A 520 17.56 33.39 -4.43
C THR A 520 16.28 33.27 -5.26
N PHE A 521 16.41 33.36 -6.58
CA PHE A 521 15.29 33.13 -7.52
C PHE A 521 14.53 31.83 -7.22
N ILE A 522 15.25 30.75 -6.87
CA ILE A 522 14.66 29.46 -6.50
C ILE A 522 13.78 29.59 -5.24
N GLN A 523 14.22 30.33 -4.23
CA GLN A 523 13.44 30.53 -3.00
C GLN A 523 12.16 31.32 -3.27
N ASP A 524 12.22 32.34 -4.13
CA ASP A 524 11.04 33.12 -4.50
C ASP A 524 10.05 32.28 -5.33
N PHE A 525 10.54 31.55 -6.33
CA PHE A 525 9.74 30.60 -7.10
C PHE A 525 9.05 29.56 -6.20
N LEU A 526 9.79 28.93 -5.28
CA LEU A 526 9.24 27.96 -4.35
C LEU A 526 8.19 28.59 -3.42
N SER A 527 8.38 29.85 -3.02
CA SER A 527 7.39 30.56 -2.19
C SER A 527 6.08 30.79 -2.94
N VAL A 528 6.15 31.19 -4.22
CA VAL A 528 4.99 31.37 -5.09
C VAL A 528 4.28 30.04 -5.33
N MET A 529 5.04 28.99 -5.64
CA MET A 529 4.50 27.64 -5.82
C MET A 529 3.80 27.14 -4.55
N ARG A 530 4.43 27.31 -3.38
CA ARG A 530 3.82 26.92 -2.10
C ARG A 530 2.53 27.69 -1.83
N HIS A 531 2.49 28.99 -2.12
CA HIS A 531 1.28 29.78 -1.92
C HIS A 531 0.12 29.31 -2.81
N ASN A 532 0.38 29.07 -4.09
CA ASN A 532 -0.64 28.63 -5.04
C ASN A 532 -1.10 27.19 -4.79
N VAL A 533 -0.16 26.26 -4.60
CA VAL A 533 -0.47 24.84 -4.35
C VAL A 533 -1.08 24.64 -2.98
N GLY A 534 -0.61 25.39 -1.96
CA GLY A 534 -1.14 25.32 -0.60
C GLY A 534 -2.59 25.79 -0.49
N ALA A 535 -3.07 26.65 -1.40
CA ALA A 535 -4.47 27.07 -1.42
C ALA A 535 -5.45 25.92 -1.72
N LEU A 536 -4.99 24.83 -2.34
CA LEU A 536 -5.83 23.67 -2.66
C LEU A 536 -5.68 22.57 -1.61
N ARG A 537 -6.80 21.93 -1.26
CA ARG A 537 -6.78 20.69 -0.48
C ARG A 537 -6.11 19.58 -1.30
N GLY A 538 -5.38 18.68 -0.62
CA GLY A 538 -4.60 17.61 -1.24
C GLY A 538 -5.35 16.75 -2.28
N PRO A 539 -6.56 16.24 -1.98
CA PRO A 539 -7.35 15.46 -2.94
C PRO A 539 -7.75 16.27 -4.18
N VAL A 540 -8.16 17.53 -3.98
CA VAL A 540 -8.55 18.43 -5.07
C VAL A 540 -7.38 18.65 -6.03
N LEU A 541 -6.18 18.88 -5.51
CA LEU A 541 -4.96 18.99 -6.31
C LEU A 541 -4.73 17.72 -7.14
N ILE A 542 -4.83 16.55 -6.53
CA ILE A 542 -4.64 15.26 -7.23
C ILE A 542 -5.68 15.06 -8.32
N TYR A 543 -6.97 15.29 -8.02
CA TYR A 543 -8.05 15.14 -9.00
C TYR A 543 -7.93 16.14 -10.14
N SER A 544 -7.53 17.39 -9.86
CA SER A 544 -7.30 18.41 -10.88
C SER A 544 -6.18 18.06 -11.86
N ILE A 545 -5.26 17.17 -11.47
CA ILE A 545 -4.19 16.67 -12.33
C ILE A 545 -4.62 15.39 -13.06
N LEU A 546 -5.18 14.41 -12.34
CA LEU A 546 -5.49 13.10 -12.90
C LEU A 546 -6.68 13.10 -13.85
N ILE A 547 -7.76 13.84 -13.53
CA ILE A 547 -8.97 13.85 -14.35
C ILE A 547 -8.69 14.40 -15.76
N PRO A 548 -8.02 15.56 -15.93
CA PRO A 548 -7.68 16.05 -17.27
C PRO A 548 -6.79 15.07 -18.05
N VAL A 549 -5.81 14.44 -17.40
CA VAL A 549 -4.95 13.44 -18.04
C VAL A 549 -5.78 12.26 -18.57
N LEU A 550 -6.72 11.76 -17.77
CA LEU A 550 -7.62 10.67 -18.17
C LEU A 550 -8.53 11.08 -19.31
N LEU A 551 -9.15 12.27 -19.24
CA LEU A 551 -10.01 12.78 -20.31
C LEU A 551 -9.24 12.96 -21.63
N ILE A 552 -8.04 13.52 -21.59
CA ILE A 552 -7.19 13.67 -22.78
C ILE A 552 -6.90 12.30 -23.39
N LYS A 553 -6.57 11.27 -22.59
CA LYS A 553 -6.34 9.91 -23.08
C LYS A 553 -7.58 9.14 -23.53
N LEU A 554 -8.78 9.61 -23.20
CA LEU A 554 -10.03 9.04 -23.70
C LEU A 554 -10.43 9.67 -25.04
N ILE A 555 -10.06 10.92 -25.25
CA ILE A 555 -10.35 11.68 -26.48
C ILE A 555 -9.31 11.40 -27.57
N TRP A 556 -8.05 11.16 -27.19
CA TRP A 556 -6.90 10.86 -28.07
C TRP A 556 -6.47 9.41 -27.92
#